data_AF-H3BQY4-F1
#
_entry.id   AF-H3BQY4-F1
#
_cell.length_a   1.000
_cell.length_b   1.000
_cell.length_c   1.000
_cell.angle_alpha   90.00
_cell.angle_beta   90.00
_cell.angle_gamma   90.00
#
_symmetry.space_group_name_H-M   'P 1'
#
loop_
_entity.id
_entity.type
_entity.pdbx_description
1 polymer ?
#
loop_
_entity_poly.entity_id
_entity_poly.type
_entity_poly.pdbx_seq_one_letter_code
_entity_poly.pdbx_strand_id
1 'polypeptide(L)'
;KSQKIHGCQILETVYKHSCGGLPPVRSALEKILAVCHGVMYKQLSAWMLHGLLLDQHEEFFIKQGPSSGNVSAQPEEDEEDLGIGGLTGKQLRELQDLSQKTM
;
A
#
# COMPACT_ATOMS: atom_id res chain seq x y z
N LYS A 1 -31.52 1.36 -14.23
CA LYS A 1 -30.09 1.51 -14.58
C LYS A 1 -29.31 0.48 -13.77
N SER A 2 -28.45 -0.34 -14.40
CA SER A 2 -27.65 -1.33 -13.67
C SER A 2 -26.47 -0.63 -12.99
N GLN A 3 -26.24 -0.85 -11.69
CA GLN A 3 -25.07 -0.35 -11.00
C GLN A 3 -23.87 -1.26 -11.28
N LYS A 4 -22.71 -0.69 -11.57
CA LYS A 4 -21.44 -1.42 -11.67
C LYS A 4 -20.84 -1.49 -10.25
N ILE A 5 -21.15 -2.57 -9.54
CA ILE A 5 -20.65 -2.82 -8.18
C ILE A 5 -19.33 -3.60 -8.29
N HIS A 6 -18.30 -3.16 -7.57
CA HIS A 6 -16.94 -3.73 -7.64
C HIS A 6 -16.32 -3.92 -6.25
N GLY A 7 -15.50 -4.96 -6.08
CA GLY A 7 -14.70 -5.20 -4.87
C GLY A 7 -15.49 -5.13 -3.57
N CYS A 8 -14.98 -4.39 -2.58
CA CYS A 8 -15.62 -4.24 -1.26
C CYS A 8 -17.05 -3.66 -1.29
N GLN A 9 -17.48 -3.01 -2.37
CA GLN A 9 -18.86 -2.52 -2.50
C GLN A 9 -19.87 -3.67 -2.63
N ILE A 10 -19.43 -4.85 -3.08
CA ILE A 10 -20.24 -6.07 -3.09
C ILE A 10 -20.64 -6.43 -1.66
N LEU A 11 -19.70 -6.38 -0.72
CA LEU A 11 -19.96 -6.70 0.69
C LEU A 11 -20.99 -5.75 1.29
N GLU A 12 -20.84 -4.45 1.05
CA GLU A 12 -21.81 -3.44 1.53
C GLU A 12 -23.21 -3.68 0.93
N THR A 13 -23.27 -4.00 -0.36
CA THR A 13 -24.54 -4.24 -1.05
C THR A 13 -25.25 -5.48 -0.51
N VAL A 14 -24.53 -6.60 -0.38
CA VAL A 14 -25.09 -7.85 0.15
C VAL A 14 -25.52 -7.65 1.60
N TYR A 15 -24.72 -6.96 2.41
CA TYR A 15 -25.06 -6.62 3.78
C TYR A 15 -26.37 -5.83 3.86
N LYS A 16 -26.50 -4.73 3.11
CA LYS A 16 -27.73 -3.91 3.09
C LYS A 16 -28.98 -4.71 2.77
N HIS A 17 -28.89 -5.64 1.81
CA HIS A 17 -30.02 -6.49 1.44
C HIS A 17 -30.28 -7.62 2.45
N SER A 18 -29.27 -8.04 3.21
CA SER A 18 -29.42 -9.06 4.26
C SER A 18 -30.12 -8.53 5.52
N CYS A 19 -30.11 -7.21 5.75
CA CYS A 19 -30.73 -6.58 6.92
C CYS A 19 -32.26 -6.67 6.95
N GLY A 20 -32.91 -7.05 5.84
CA GLY A 20 -34.37 -7.19 5.75
C GLY A 20 -34.80 -8.42 4.95
N GLY A 21 -36.12 -8.58 4.79
CA GLY A 21 -36.71 -9.60 3.93
C GLY A 21 -37.09 -10.90 4.63
N LEU A 22 -37.45 -11.90 3.82
CA LEU A 22 -37.91 -13.22 4.29
C LEU A 22 -36.72 -14.00 4.90
N PRO A 23 -36.91 -14.72 6.02
CA PRO A 23 -35.82 -15.44 6.69
C PRO A 23 -34.98 -16.36 5.79
N PRO A 24 -35.56 -17.11 4.83
CA PRO A 24 -34.76 -17.93 3.91
C PRO A 24 -33.84 -17.11 2.99
N VAL A 25 -34.32 -15.95 2.53
CA VAL A 25 -33.56 -15.04 1.65
C VAL A 25 -32.42 -14.40 2.44
N ARG A 26 -32.70 -13.91 3.65
CA ARG A 26 -31.68 -13.38 4.54
C ARG A 26 -30.59 -14.41 4.83
N SER A 27 -30.96 -15.65 5.15
CA SER A 27 -29.98 -16.72 5.40
C SER A 27 -29.11 -17.01 4.17
N ALA A 28 -29.69 -16.96 2.96
CA ALA A 28 -28.92 -17.10 1.73
C ALA A 28 -27.92 -15.93 1.54
N LEU A 29 -28.35 -14.69 1.79
CA LEU A 29 -27.49 -13.51 1.69
C LEU A 29 -26.38 -13.50 2.75
N GLU A 30 -26.66 -13.93 3.97
CA GLU A 30 -25.65 -14.08 5.03
C GLU A 30 -24.57 -15.11 4.65
N LYS A 31 -24.94 -16.21 3.99
CA LYS A 31 -23.97 -17.20 3.47
C LYS A 31 -23.10 -16.62 2.36
N ILE A 32 -23.68 -15.85 1.44
CA ILE A 32 -22.92 -15.14 0.41
C ILE A 32 -21.96 -14.15 1.07
N LEU A 33 -22.44 -13.36 2.02
CA LEU A 33 -21.65 -12.37 2.74
C LEU A 33 -20.47 -13.02 3.49
N ALA A 34 -20.68 -14.18 4.11
CA ALA A 34 -19.62 -14.93 4.80
C ALA A 34 -18.49 -15.35 3.85
N VAL A 35 -18.82 -15.84 2.65
CA VAL A 35 -17.81 -16.23 1.66
C VAL A 35 -17.07 -15.01 1.12
N CYS A 36 -17.77 -13.91 0.85
CA CYS A 36 -17.14 -12.65 0.43
C CYS A 36 -16.22 -12.07 1.52
N HIS A 37 -16.63 -12.14 2.79
CA HIS A 37 -15.77 -11.79 3.92
C HIS A 37 -14.50 -12.64 3.97
N GLY A 38 -14.57 -13.92 3.61
CA GLY A 38 -13.37 -14.77 3.50
C GLY A 38 -12.29 -14.19 2.58
N VAL A 39 -12.70 -13.61 1.43
CA VAL A 39 -11.79 -12.92 0.51
C VAL A 39 -11.20 -11.66 1.16
N MET A 40 -12.07 -10.82 1.74
CA MET A 40 -11.65 -9.60 2.44
C MET A 40 -10.67 -9.89 3.59
N TYR A 41 -10.94 -10.91 4.40
CA TYR A 41 -10.08 -11.31 5.51
C TYR A 41 -8.74 -11.84 5.04
N LYS A 42 -8.70 -12.57 3.92
CA LYS A 42 -7.43 -13.00 3.31
C LYS A 42 -6.59 -11.79 2.90
N GLN A 43 -7.17 -10.84 2.17
CA GLN A 43 -6.48 -9.59 1.79
C GLN A 43 -6.02 -8.79 3.01
N LEU A 44 -6.89 -8.66 4.02
CA LEU A 44 -6.58 -7.96 5.27
C LEU A 44 -5.45 -8.64 6.05
N SER A 45 -5.43 -9.97 6.13
CA SER A 45 -4.37 -10.71 6.81
C SER A 45 -3.02 -10.59 6.10
N ALA A 46 -3.00 -10.64 4.76
CA ALA A 46 -1.79 -10.43 3.98
C ALA A 46 -1.21 -9.03 4.23
N TRP A 47 -2.08 -8.03 4.30
CA TRP A 47 -1.70 -6.66 4.62
C TRP A 47 -1.19 -6.50 6.05
N MET A 48 -2.00 -6.90 7.04
CA MET A 48 -1.73 -6.64 8.46
C MET A 48 -0.55 -7.44 9.02
N LEU A 49 -0.34 -8.67 8.54
CA LEU A 49 0.67 -9.58 9.09
C LEU A 49 1.97 -9.58 8.28
N HIS A 50 1.91 -9.23 7.00
CA HIS A 50 3.06 -9.34 6.09
C HIS A 50 3.34 -8.05 5.31
N GLY A 51 2.51 -7.00 5.42
CA GLY A 51 2.68 -5.77 4.64
C GLY A 51 2.46 -5.97 3.13
N LEU A 52 1.78 -7.05 2.73
CA LEU A 52 1.56 -7.39 1.33
C LEU A 52 0.20 -6.91 0.85
N LEU A 53 0.18 -6.07 -0.18
CA LEU A 53 -1.05 -5.66 -0.86
C LEU A 53 -1.30 -6.57 -2.07
N LEU A 54 -2.07 -7.64 -1.87
CA LEU A 54 -2.42 -8.62 -2.91
C LEU A 54 -3.76 -8.26 -3.57
N ASP A 55 -3.76 -7.24 -4.43
CA ASP A 55 -4.98 -6.65 -4.99
C ASP A 55 -4.87 -6.27 -6.48
N GLN A 56 -4.75 -7.27 -7.36
CA GLN A 56 -4.57 -7.08 -8.81
C GLN A 56 -5.71 -6.28 -9.47
N HIS A 57 -6.93 -6.38 -8.95
CA HIS A 57 -8.13 -5.79 -9.55
C HIS A 57 -8.63 -4.56 -8.78
N GLU A 58 -7.84 -4.02 -7.85
CA GLU A 58 -8.21 -2.87 -7.02
C GLU A 58 -9.56 -3.04 -6.32
N GLU A 59 -9.80 -4.23 -5.77
CA GLU A 59 -11.03 -4.61 -5.10
C GLU A 59 -11.01 -4.28 -3.61
N PHE A 60 -9.83 -4.12 -3.01
CA PHE A 60 -9.64 -3.85 -1.60
C PHE A 60 -9.73 -2.35 -1.29
N PHE A 61 -10.09 -2.01 -0.05
CA PHE A 61 -10.25 -0.61 0.36
C PHE A 61 -8.91 0.09 0.66
N ILE A 62 -7.81 -0.65 0.77
CA ILE A 62 -6.46 -0.10 0.89
C ILE A 62 -5.84 -0.04 -0.50
N LYS A 63 -5.34 1.14 -0.89
CA LYS A 63 -4.66 1.35 -2.16
C LYS A 63 -3.23 1.82 -1.94
N GLN A 64 -2.34 1.42 -2.83
CA GLN A 64 -1.01 2.02 -2.90
C GLN A 64 -1.17 3.48 -3.35
N GLY A 65 -0.69 4.41 -2.53
CA GLY A 65 -0.65 5.82 -2.91
C GLY A 65 0.32 6.05 -4.07
N PRO A 66 0.27 7.24 -4.70
CA PRO A 66 1.33 7.64 -5.62
C PRO A 66 2.67 7.54 -4.91
N SER A 67 3.64 6.85 -5.51
CA SER A 67 5.01 6.89 -5.02
C SER A 67 5.47 8.35 -5.14
N SER A 68 5.62 9.05 -4.03
CA SER A 68 6.27 10.38 -4.00
C SER A 68 7.77 10.31 -4.36
N GLY A 69 8.25 9.18 -4.86
CA GLY A 69 9.62 8.97 -5.28
C GLY A 69 9.69 8.39 -6.68
N ASN A 70 9.30 9.18 -7.69
CA ASN A 70 10.24 9.35 -8.79
C ASN A 70 11.08 10.59 -8.44
N VAL A 71 11.95 10.43 -7.44
CA VAL A 71 13.24 11.14 -7.53
C VAL A 71 13.88 10.50 -8.74
N SER A 72 13.54 11.02 -9.93
CA SER A 72 14.49 10.97 -11.03
C SER A 72 15.79 11.42 -10.40
N ALA A 73 16.80 10.57 -10.45
CA ALA A 73 18.17 10.97 -10.23
C ALA A 73 18.53 12.01 -11.31
N GLN A 74 18.00 13.22 -11.17
CA GLN A 74 18.60 14.42 -11.70
C GLN A 74 19.67 14.81 -10.68
N PRO A 75 20.93 14.98 -11.11
CA PRO A 75 21.93 15.60 -10.28
C PRO A 75 21.57 17.09 -10.20
N GLU A 76 20.76 17.47 -9.23
CA GLU A 76 20.57 18.88 -8.88
C GLU A 76 21.47 19.17 -7.69
N GLU A 77 22.58 19.80 -8.04
CA GLU A 77 23.47 20.54 -7.18
C GLU A 77 22.65 21.61 -6.46
N ASP A 78 22.52 21.51 -5.14
CA ASP A 78 22.51 22.67 -4.26
C ASP A 78 22.81 22.23 -2.82
N GLU A 79 23.82 22.87 -2.25
CA GLU A 79 24.35 22.68 -0.91
C GLU A 79 23.31 23.00 0.17
N GLU A 80 22.86 22.00 0.92
CA GLU A 80 22.39 22.21 2.30
C GLU A 80 23.40 21.62 3.29
N ASP A 81 24.24 22.53 3.76
CA ASP A 81 25.15 22.42 4.90
C ASP A 81 24.38 22.01 6.17
N LEU A 82 24.33 20.71 6.46
CA LEU A 82 23.84 20.18 7.72
C LEU A 82 24.96 20.26 8.76
N GLY A 83 25.06 21.43 9.39
CA GLY A 83 26.04 21.83 10.40
C GLY A 83 26.19 20.90 11.61
N ILE A 84 26.81 19.74 11.40
CA ILE A 84 27.35 18.87 12.45
C ILE A 84 28.75 18.43 12.02
N GLY A 85 29.75 19.19 12.46
CA GLY A 85 31.13 18.69 12.57
C GLY A 85 32.00 18.78 11.30
N GLY A 86 32.03 19.92 10.63
CA GLY A 86 33.26 20.49 10.04
C GLY A 86 33.96 19.77 8.88
N LEU A 87 33.39 18.74 8.27
CA LEU A 87 33.94 18.11 7.06
C LEU A 87 32.80 17.76 6.09
N THR A 88 32.86 18.28 4.86
CA THR A 88 31.91 17.89 3.81
C THR A 88 32.15 16.46 3.36
N GLY A 89 31.12 15.79 2.83
CA GLY A 89 31.26 14.43 2.27
C GLY A 89 32.29 14.34 1.13
N LYS A 90 32.57 15.46 0.44
CA LYS A 90 33.62 15.57 -0.57
C LYS A 90 35.03 15.48 0.06
N GLN A 91 35.28 16.19 1.15
CA GLN A 91 36.53 16.10 1.91
C GLN A 91 36.80 14.70 2.47
N LEU A 92 35.76 13.98 2.87
CA LEU A 92 35.90 12.61 3.36
C LEU A 92 36.35 11.63 2.26
N ARG A 93 35.83 11.82 1.04
CA ARG A 93 36.19 11.02 -0.14
C ARG A 93 37.64 11.25 -0.56
N GLU A 94 38.09 12.50 -0.57
CA GLU A 94 39.47 12.85 -0.92
C GLU A 94 40.48 12.27 0.07
N LEU A 95 40.16 12.25 1.37
CA LEU A 95 41.00 11.62 2.39
C LEU A 95 41.12 10.10 2.22
N GLN A 96 40.04 9.43 1.81
CA GLN A 96 40.07 7.99 1.53
C GLN A 96 40.91 7.66 0.31
N ASP A 97 40.80 8.47 -0.76
CA ASP A 97 41.59 8.29 -1.98
C ASP A 97 43.08 8.60 -1.77
N LEU A 98 43.42 9.57 -0.91
CA LEU A 98 44.82 9.84 -0.55
C LEU A 98 45.44 8.70 0.27
N SER A 99 44.67 8.10 1.19
CA SER A 99 45.11 6.96 2.00
C SER A 99 45.42 5.75 1.12
N GLN A 100 44.63 5.50 0.09
CA GLN A 100 44.80 4.35 -0.80
C GLN A 100 45.95 4.48 -1.80
N LYS A 101 46.42 5.72 -2.08
CA LYS A 101 47.57 5.97 -2.97
C LYS A 101 48.94 5.89 -2.27
N THR A 102 48.96 5.72 -0.94
CA THR A 102 50.21 5.71 -0.16
C THR A 102 50.61 4.29 0.29
N MET A 103 49.98 3.23 -0.25
CA MET A 103 50.40 1.83 -0.09
C MET A 103 50.86 1.23 -1.41
#